data_AF-A0A1F5I6Y9-F1
#
_entry.id   AF-A0A1F5I6Y9-F1
#
_cell.length_a   1.000
_cell.length_b   1.000
_cell.length_c   1.000
_cell.angle_alpha   90.00
_cell.angle_beta   90.00
_cell.angle_gamma   90.00
#
_symmetry.space_group_name_H-M   'P 1'
#
loop_
_entity.id
_entity.type
_entity.pdbx_description
1 polymer ?
#
loop_
_entity_poly.entity_id
_entity_poly.type
_entity_poly.pdbx_seq_one_letter_code
_entity_poly.pdbx_strand_id
1 'polypeptide(L)'
;MIIFGIDPGTATTGYGVIKTPAKNSSKKIQLIEYNCIVTPKEMAMPLRLNSIQKDMRRLLREFKPDCVSIEQLFFGVNSRTAMTVGQARGVVLSAIAGYRLPIFEYQGLHVKHTLTGSGRADKKQVQKSVMKYLGKRKLVKPKEGFMDDATDALAVAICHYLKINNK
;
A
#
# COMPACT_ATOMS: atom_id res chain seq x y z
N MET A 1 -14.03 4.76 -8.06
CA MET A 1 -13.77 4.30 -6.69
C MET A 1 -12.38 4.77 -6.28
N ILE A 2 -12.19 5.25 -5.06
CA ILE A 2 -10.89 5.59 -4.48
C ILE A 2 -10.40 4.38 -3.68
N ILE A 3 -9.27 3.81 -4.09
CA ILE A 3 -8.61 2.70 -3.38
C ILE A 3 -7.39 3.25 -2.67
N PHE A 4 -7.27 2.91 -1.39
CA PHE A 4 -6.07 3.20 -0.60
C PHE A 4 -5.21 1.95 -0.43
N GLY A 5 -4.06 1.89 -1.08
CA GLY A 5 -3.05 0.86 -0.93
C GLY A 5 -2.09 1.14 0.20
N ILE A 6 -1.75 0.12 0.99
CA ILE A 6 -0.83 0.23 2.13
C ILE A 6 0.15 -0.95 2.15
N ASP A 7 1.44 -0.63 2.30
CA ASP A 7 2.51 -1.57 2.61
C ASP A 7 3.02 -1.28 4.05
N PRO A 8 2.61 -2.07 5.06
CA PRO A 8 2.86 -1.76 6.46
C PRO A 8 4.27 -2.11 6.91
N GLY A 9 4.92 -1.16 7.60
CA GLY A 9 6.22 -1.35 8.24
C GLY A 9 6.43 -0.44 9.43
N THR A 10 7.40 -0.77 10.30
CA THR A 10 7.68 0.02 11.50
C THR A 10 8.49 1.26 11.20
N ALA A 11 9.50 1.18 10.33
CA ALA A 11 10.33 2.33 9.92
C ALA A 11 9.64 3.15 8.85
N THR A 12 9.13 2.45 7.85
CA THR A 12 8.43 3.03 6.72
C THR A 12 7.15 2.25 6.51
N THR A 13 6.02 2.93 6.43
CA THR A 13 4.76 2.37 5.93
C THR A 13 4.46 3.09 4.62
N GLY A 14 4.58 2.37 3.50
CA GLY A 14 4.26 2.89 2.18
C GLY A 14 2.76 3.05 2.00
N TYR A 15 2.35 4.09 1.28
CA TYR A 15 0.95 4.29 0.92
C TYR A 15 0.77 4.82 -0.50
N GLY A 16 -0.32 4.42 -1.14
CA GLY A 16 -0.67 4.85 -2.49
C GLY A 16 -2.18 4.97 -2.67
N VAL A 17 -2.64 6.11 -3.17
CA VAL A 17 -4.06 6.41 -3.39
C VAL A 17 -4.31 6.52 -4.88
N ILE A 18 -5.25 5.72 -5.37
CA ILE A 18 -5.66 5.72 -6.78
C ILE A 18 -7.15 5.95 -6.91
N LYS A 19 -7.55 6.62 -7.99
CA LYS A 19 -8.94 6.69 -8.43
C LYS A 19 -9.12 5.79 -9.64
N THR A 20 -9.97 4.79 -9.48
CA THR A 20 -10.29 3.84 -10.54
C THR A 20 -11.38 4.41 -11.44
N PRO A 21 -11.32 4.09 -12.74
CA PRO A 21 -12.41 4.40 -13.66
C PRO A 21 -13.66 3.56 -13.30
N ALA A 22 -14.80 3.93 -13.87
CA ALA A 22 -16.01 3.11 -13.82
C ALA A 22 -15.81 1.80 -14.61
N LYS A 23 -16.58 0.76 -14.28
CA LYS A 23 -16.60 -0.49 -15.06
C LYS A 23 -16.88 -0.17 -16.54
N ASN A 24 -16.21 -0.87 -17.45
CA ASN A 24 -16.29 -0.70 -18.91
C ASN A 24 -15.80 0.65 -19.46
N SER A 25 -15.12 1.47 -18.65
CA SER A 25 -14.49 2.69 -19.15
C SER A 25 -13.11 2.41 -19.74
N SER A 26 -12.79 3.07 -20.85
CA SER A 26 -11.45 3.07 -21.46
C SER A 26 -10.43 3.96 -20.73
N LYS A 27 -10.86 4.68 -19.68
CA LYS A 27 -9.98 5.54 -18.90
C LYS A 27 -8.98 4.71 -18.09
N LYS A 28 -7.76 5.24 -17.95
CA LYS A 28 -6.73 4.64 -17.09
C LYS A 28 -6.98 4.93 -15.61
N ILE A 29 -6.30 4.17 -14.75
CA ILE A 29 -6.23 4.45 -13.31
C ILE A 29 -5.59 5.83 -13.13
N GLN A 30 -6.24 6.70 -12.36
CA GLN A 30 -5.69 8.01 -12.00
C GLN A 30 -4.91 7.88 -10.68
N LEU A 31 -3.66 8.33 -10.69
CA LEU A 31 -2.87 8.51 -9.47
C LEU A 31 -3.36 9.74 -8.72
N ILE A 32 -3.74 9.58 -7.45
CA ILE A 32 -4.08 10.71 -6.55
C ILE A 32 -2.82 11.13 -5.80
N GLU A 33 -2.25 10.23 -4.99
CA GLU A 33 -1.05 10.49 -4.21
C GLU A 33 -0.32 9.17 -3.88
N TYR A 34 0.96 9.25 -3.57
CA TYR A 34 1.72 8.17 -2.92
C TYR A 34 2.86 8.79 -2.13
N ASN A 35 3.15 8.20 -0.97
CA ASN A 35 4.25 8.63 -0.10
C ASN A 35 4.49 7.54 0.95
N CYS A 36 5.29 7.85 1.98
CA CYS A 36 5.45 6.99 3.14
C CYS A 36 5.10 7.72 4.43
N ILE A 37 4.62 6.96 5.42
CA ILE A 37 4.71 7.34 6.84
C ILE A 37 6.08 6.86 7.33
N VAL A 38 6.89 7.75 7.88
CA VAL A 38 8.24 7.44 8.37
C VAL A 38 8.31 7.70 9.87
N THR A 39 8.92 6.77 10.62
CA THR A 39 9.20 6.97 12.04
C THR A 39 10.69 6.83 12.33
N PRO A 40 11.29 7.69 13.19
CA PRO A 40 12.70 7.59 13.56
C PRO A 40 13.04 6.25 14.22
N LYS A 41 14.22 5.71 13.96
CA LYS A 41 14.65 4.42 14.55
C LYS A 41 14.92 4.53 16.05
N GLU A 42 15.30 5.71 16.52
CA GLU A 42 15.61 6.04 17.91
C GLU A 42 14.35 6.17 18.77
N MET A 43 13.18 6.32 18.14
CA MET A 43 11.91 6.45 18.83
C MET A 43 11.48 5.09 19.41
N ALA A 44 11.03 5.09 20.67
CA ALA A 44 10.52 3.88 21.32
C ALA A 44 9.32 3.29 20.55
N MET A 45 9.23 1.96 20.47
CA MET A 45 8.22 1.27 19.66
C MET A 45 6.78 1.75 19.91
N PRO A 46 6.29 1.93 21.15
CA PRO A 46 4.93 2.43 21.39
C PRO A 46 4.67 3.81 20.77
N LEU A 47 5.67 4.70 20.78
CA LEU A 47 5.57 6.03 20.17
C LEU A 47 5.56 5.96 18.64
N ARG A 48 6.35 5.05 18.05
CA ARG A 48 6.34 4.79 16.60
C ARG A 48 4.97 4.30 16.15
N LEU A 49 4.41 3.32 16.86
CA LEU A 49 3.07 2.79 16.63
C LEU A 49 2.01 3.89 16.74
N ASN A 50 2.06 4.74 17.77
CA ASN A 50 1.16 5.88 17.92
C ASN A 50 1.27 6.87 16.75
N SER A 51 2.49 7.16 16.28
CA SER A 51 2.71 8.03 15.11
C SER A 51 2.09 7.44 13.85
N ILE A 52 2.33 6.15 13.58
CA ILE A 52 1.72 5.43 12.46
C ILE A 52 0.19 5.50 12.53
N GLN A 53 -0.40 5.29 13.72
CA GLN A 53 -1.84 5.39 13.90
C GLN A 53 -2.37 6.79 13.59
N LYS A 54 -1.70 7.82 14.12
CA LYS A 54 -2.11 9.22 13.95
C LYS A 54 -2.07 9.63 12.48
N ASP A 55 -0.99 9.30 11.78
CA ASP A 55 -0.86 9.59 10.35
C ASP A 55 -1.84 8.78 9.52
N MET A 56 -2.03 7.50 9.79
CA MET A 56 -3.04 6.69 9.09
C MET A 56 -4.44 7.30 9.23
N ARG A 57 -4.85 7.68 10.44
CA ARG A 57 -6.14 8.36 10.68
C ARG A 57 -6.25 9.71 9.96
N ARG A 58 -5.16 10.46 9.87
CA ARG A 58 -5.11 11.73 9.11
C ARG A 58 -5.34 11.46 7.62
N LEU A 59 -4.58 10.54 7.03
CA LEU A 59 -4.70 10.19 5.60
C LEU A 59 -6.10 9.64 5.26
N LEU A 60 -6.69 8.83 6.14
CA LEU A 60 -8.06 8.33 5.97
C LEU A 60 -9.10 9.46 5.95
N ARG A 61 -8.95 10.50 6.79
CA ARG A 61 -9.84 11.68 6.77
C ARG A 61 -9.63 12.55 5.53
N GLU A 62 -8.38 12.65 5.08
CA GLU A 62 -7.97 13.46 3.95
C GLU A 62 -8.48 12.87 2.62
N PHE A 63 -8.19 11.58 2.37
CA PHE A 63 -8.51 10.94 1.10
C PHE A 63 -9.90 10.34 1.02
N LYS A 64 -10.53 10.03 2.16
CA LYS A 64 -11.86 9.40 2.25
C LYS A 64 -12.03 8.25 1.26
N PRO A 65 -11.17 7.21 1.32
CA PRO A 65 -11.21 6.13 0.34
C PRO A 65 -12.49 5.32 0.47
N ASP A 66 -12.90 4.67 -0.63
CA ASP A 66 -14.04 3.75 -0.63
C ASP A 66 -13.66 2.37 -0.05
N CYS A 67 -12.39 1.98 -0.21
CA CYS A 67 -11.83 0.77 0.39
C CYS A 67 -10.32 0.88 0.61
N VAL A 68 -9.79 -0.03 1.42
CA VAL A 68 -8.35 -0.14 1.68
C VAL A 68 -7.85 -1.52 1.27
N SER A 69 -6.73 -1.55 0.58
CA SER A 69 -6.02 -2.77 0.20
C SER A 69 -4.65 -2.80 0.86
N ILE A 70 -4.29 -3.91 1.49
CA ILE A 70 -3.09 -4.00 2.33
C ILE A 70 -2.26 -5.23 1.93
N GLU A 71 -0.94 -5.09 1.91
CA GLU A 71 -0.06 -6.24 1.78
C GLU A 71 -0.15 -7.14 3.01
N GLN A 72 -0.40 -8.42 2.78
CA GLN A 72 -0.38 -9.44 3.81
C GLN A 72 1.08 -9.81 4.12
N LEU A 73 1.45 -9.77 5.40
CA LEU A 73 2.76 -10.21 5.84
C LEU A 73 2.92 -11.71 5.63
N PHE A 74 4.00 -12.10 4.95
CA PHE A 74 4.48 -13.46 4.94
C PHE A 74 5.68 -13.55 5.88
N PHE A 75 5.53 -14.33 6.96
CA PHE A 75 6.59 -14.47 7.95
C PHE A 75 7.59 -15.54 7.51
N GLY A 76 8.79 -15.10 7.15
CA GLY A 76 9.98 -15.95 7.05
C GLY A 76 10.79 -15.98 8.36
N VAL A 77 11.94 -16.66 8.32
CA VAL A 77 12.83 -17.14 9.41
C VAL A 77 13.12 -16.17 10.59
N ASN A 78 12.89 -14.86 10.46
CA ASN A 78 13.20 -13.88 11.52
C ASN A 78 11.96 -13.43 12.31
N SER A 79 11.72 -14.11 13.44
CA SER A 79 10.61 -13.86 14.36
C SER A 79 10.60 -12.45 14.98
N ARG A 80 11.78 -11.83 15.20
CA ARG A 80 11.87 -10.47 15.76
C ARG A 80 11.33 -9.43 14.79
N THR A 81 11.76 -9.51 13.53
CA THR A 81 11.26 -8.61 12.49
C THR A 81 9.77 -8.85 12.25
N ALA A 82 9.36 -10.12 12.18
CA ALA A 82 7.95 -10.51 12.07
C ALA A 82 7.08 -9.86 13.17
N MET A 83 7.51 -9.94 14.43
CA MET A 83 6.78 -9.38 15.56
C MET A 83 6.63 -7.86 15.45
N THR A 84 7.74 -7.15 15.16
CA THR A 84 7.72 -5.68 15.10
C THR A 84 6.87 -5.17 13.93
N VAL A 85 6.98 -5.77 12.74
CA VAL A 85 6.12 -5.41 11.60
C VAL A 85 4.67 -5.81 11.85
N GLY A 86 4.42 -6.93 12.53
CA GLY A 86 3.09 -7.36 12.96
C GLY A 86 2.40 -6.34 13.87
N GLN A 87 3.14 -5.71 14.80
CA GLN A 87 2.63 -4.63 15.64
C GLN A 87 2.19 -3.40 14.81
N ALA A 88 3.04 -2.94 13.88
CA ALA A 88 2.70 -1.82 13.00
C ALA A 88 1.46 -2.12 12.16
N ARG A 89 1.40 -3.32 11.55
CA ARG A 89 0.24 -3.78 10.79
C ARG A 89 -1.02 -3.83 11.64
N GLY A 90 -0.95 -4.34 12.87
CA GLY A 90 -2.09 -4.38 13.78
C GLY A 90 -2.66 -2.99 14.06
N VAL A 91 -1.79 -1.99 14.26
CA VAL A 91 -2.18 -0.59 14.45
C VAL A 91 -2.80 0.02 13.20
N VAL A 92 -2.25 -0.26 12.02
CA VAL A 92 -2.81 0.16 10.73
C VAL A 92 -4.22 -0.41 10.54
N LEU A 93 -4.38 -1.73 10.72
CA LEU A 93 -5.68 -2.39 10.60
C LEU A 93 -6.71 -1.83 11.58
N SER A 94 -6.33 -1.67 12.85
CA SER A 94 -7.19 -1.08 13.88
C SER A 94 -7.61 0.35 13.51
N ALA A 95 -6.68 1.16 12.99
CA ALA A 95 -6.98 2.52 12.55
C ALA A 95 -8.01 2.55 11.41
N ILE A 96 -7.88 1.67 10.42
CA ILE A 96 -8.78 1.59 9.27
C ILE A 96 -10.16 1.07 9.67
N ALA A 97 -10.20 0.02 10.51
CA ALA A 97 -11.44 -0.57 10.99
C ALA A 97 -12.33 0.46 11.72
N GLY A 98 -11.73 1.43 12.41
CA GLY A 98 -12.44 2.55 13.05
C GLY A 98 -13.26 3.43 12.09
N TYR A 99 -12.98 3.39 10.78
CA TYR A 99 -13.70 4.13 9.73
C TYR A 99 -14.75 3.27 9.01
N ARG A 100 -14.94 2.01 9.41
CA ARG A 100 -15.89 1.06 8.80
C ARG A 100 -15.67 0.86 7.29
N LEU A 101 -14.43 0.95 6.84
CA LEU A 101 -14.06 0.74 5.44
C LEU A 101 -13.85 -0.75 5.16
N PRO A 102 -14.22 -1.24 3.96
CA PRO A 102 -13.82 -2.56 3.49
C PRO A 102 -12.29 -2.67 3.41
N ILE A 103 -11.75 -3.75 3.99
CA ILE A 103 -10.31 -4.06 3.98
C ILE A 103 -10.08 -5.32 3.14
N PHE A 104 -9.14 -5.25 2.21
CA PHE A 104 -8.74 -6.37 1.36
C PHE A 104 -7.25 -6.65 1.52
N GLU A 105 -6.89 -7.91 1.64
CA GLU A 105 -5.51 -8.33 1.88
C GLU A 105 -4.97 -9.13 0.71
N TYR A 106 -3.70 -8.87 0.34
CA TYR A 106 -3.03 -9.55 -0.76
C TYR A 106 -1.63 -9.98 -0.36
N GLN A 107 -1.29 -11.24 -0.63
CA GLN A 107 0.09 -11.71 -0.50
C GLN A 107 0.98 -11.05 -1.57
N GLY A 108 2.20 -10.66 -1.22
CA GLY A 108 3.14 -10.03 -2.17
C GLY A 108 3.38 -10.84 -3.44
N LEU A 109 3.42 -12.18 -3.36
CA LEU A 109 3.50 -13.05 -4.54
C LEU A 109 2.28 -12.91 -5.47
N HIS A 110 1.08 -12.76 -4.89
CA HIS A 110 -0.15 -12.52 -5.65
C HIS A 110 -0.10 -11.15 -6.32
N VAL A 111 0.30 -10.10 -5.59
CA VAL A 111 0.45 -8.74 -6.14
C VAL A 111 1.40 -8.75 -7.34
N LYS A 112 2.58 -9.36 -7.19
CA LYS A 112 3.57 -9.50 -8.27
C LYS A 112 2.97 -10.22 -9.47
N HIS A 113 2.32 -11.36 -9.25
CA HIS A 113 1.72 -12.13 -10.34
C HIS A 113 0.61 -11.35 -11.06
N THR A 114 -0.29 -10.70 -10.33
CA THR A 114 -1.38 -9.90 -10.91
C THR A 114 -0.86 -8.74 -11.75
N LEU A 115 0.22 -8.07 -11.34
CA LEU A 115 0.75 -6.92 -12.07
C LEU A 115 1.67 -7.28 -13.23
N THR A 116 2.41 -8.38 -13.13
CA THR A 116 3.53 -8.68 -14.04
C THR A 116 3.38 -9.99 -14.80
N GLY A 117 2.43 -10.85 -14.40
CA GLY A 117 2.31 -12.23 -14.87
C GLY A 117 3.23 -13.22 -14.14
N SER A 118 4.13 -12.78 -13.25
CA SER A 118 5.07 -13.64 -12.53
C SER A 118 5.13 -13.32 -11.03
N GLY A 119 4.93 -14.32 -10.17
CA GLY A 119 5.12 -14.15 -8.72
C GLY A 119 6.59 -13.92 -8.31
N ARG A 120 7.54 -14.21 -9.21
CA ARG A 120 8.99 -14.03 -8.99
C ARG A 120 9.51 -12.69 -9.51
N ALA A 121 8.63 -11.79 -9.94
CA ALA A 121 9.04 -10.50 -10.47
C ALA A 121 9.89 -9.70 -9.46
N ASP A 122 10.94 -9.08 -9.98
CA ASP A 122 11.78 -8.17 -9.21
C ASP A 122 11.08 -6.81 -8.98
N LYS A 123 11.65 -5.99 -8.09
CA LYS A 123 11.09 -4.67 -7.76
C LYS A 123 10.99 -3.73 -8.97
N LYS A 124 11.95 -3.79 -9.89
CA LYS A 124 11.95 -2.95 -11.10
C LYS A 124 10.83 -3.34 -12.06
N GLN A 125 10.54 -4.63 -12.18
CA GLN A 125 9.42 -5.14 -12.97
C GLN A 125 8.08 -4.70 -12.39
N VAL A 126 7.90 -4.80 -11.08
CA VAL A 126 6.69 -4.30 -10.40
C VAL A 126 6.52 -2.81 -10.63
N GLN A 127 7.57 -2.00 -10.43
CA GLN A 127 7.52 -0.55 -10.65
C GLN A 127 7.17 -0.19 -12.10
N LYS A 128 7.74 -0.90 -13.09
CA LYS A 128 7.38 -0.74 -14.51
C LYS A 128 5.90 -1.05 -14.77
N SER A 129 5.37 -2.11 -14.17
CA SER A 129 3.94 -2.44 -14.27
C SER A 129 3.06 -1.37 -13.62
N VAL A 130 3.40 -0.88 -12.43
CA VAL A 130 2.69 0.23 -11.77
C VAL A 130 2.63 1.44 -12.69
N MET A 131 3.77 1.87 -13.26
CA MET A 131 3.82 2.98 -14.21
C MET A 131 2.95 2.74 -15.45
N LYS A 132 2.95 1.52 -16.00
CA LYS A 132 2.10 1.15 -17.15
C LYS A 132 0.62 1.32 -16.84
N TYR A 133 0.15 0.81 -15.69
CA TYR A 133 -1.26 0.91 -15.27
C TYR A 133 -1.68 2.35 -14.97
N LEU A 134 -0.78 3.16 -14.42
CA LEU A 134 -1.01 4.59 -14.16
C LEU A 134 -0.84 5.47 -15.42
N GLY A 135 -0.37 4.92 -16.54
CA GLY A 135 -0.05 5.67 -17.75
C GLY A 135 1.05 6.70 -17.56
N LYS A 136 2.01 6.45 -16.66
CA LYS A 136 3.13 7.34 -16.36
C LYS A 136 4.42 6.81 -17.00
N ARG A 137 5.29 7.71 -17.46
CA ARG A 137 6.65 7.35 -17.91
C ARG A 137 7.65 7.27 -16.76
N LYS A 138 7.38 8.00 -15.67
CA LYS A 138 8.22 8.09 -14.48
C LYS A 138 7.35 8.42 -13.26
N LEU A 139 7.73 7.86 -12.11
CA LEU A 139 7.23 8.29 -10.79
C LEU A 139 8.25 9.25 -10.17
N VAL A 140 7.74 10.31 -9.53
CA VAL A 140 8.54 11.23 -8.72
C VAL A 140 8.96 10.53 -7.43
N LYS A 141 10.12 10.88 -6.85
CA LYS A 141 10.50 10.34 -5.55
C LYS A 141 9.44 10.75 -4.50
N PRO A 142 9.00 9.85 -3.60
CA PRO A 142 8.13 10.24 -2.50
C PRO A 142 8.83 11.31 -1.64
N LYS A 143 8.05 12.17 -0.98
CA LYS A 143 8.61 13.21 -0.11
C LYS A 143 9.33 12.59 1.09
N GLU A 144 8.80 11.48 1.59
CA GLU A 144 9.30 10.74 2.74
C GLU A 144 9.53 9.26 2.38
N GLY A 145 10.49 8.64 3.06
CA GLY A 145 10.74 7.19 2.97
C GLY A 145 11.35 6.76 1.64
N PHE A 146 11.08 5.51 1.25
CA PHE A 146 11.68 4.88 0.08
C PHE A 146 10.70 4.75 -1.08
N MET A 147 11.24 4.83 -2.30
CA MET A 147 10.45 4.65 -3.52
C MET A 147 9.79 3.28 -3.59
N ASP A 148 10.49 2.25 -3.12
CA ASP A 148 10.01 0.87 -3.17
C ASP A 148 8.73 0.72 -2.34
N ASP A 149 8.74 1.12 -1.06
CA ASP A 149 7.59 0.98 -0.16
C ASP A 149 6.35 1.71 -0.71
N ALA A 150 6.52 2.93 -1.24
CA ALA A 150 5.42 3.68 -1.86
C ALA A 150 4.93 3.04 -3.17
N THR A 151 5.82 2.42 -3.94
CA THR A 151 5.49 1.69 -5.17
C THR A 151 4.78 0.38 -4.87
N ASP A 152 5.20 -0.34 -3.84
CA ASP A 152 4.60 -1.60 -3.39
C ASP A 152 3.17 -1.32 -2.87
N ALA A 153 2.95 -0.22 -2.14
CA ALA A 153 1.61 0.22 -1.78
C ALA A 153 0.71 0.56 -2.99
N LEU A 154 1.25 1.24 -4.01
CA LEU A 154 0.52 1.45 -5.27
C LEU A 154 0.22 0.12 -5.99
N ALA A 155 1.15 -0.82 -5.97
CA ALA A 155 0.97 -2.14 -6.57
C ALA A 155 -0.18 -2.91 -5.89
N VAL A 156 -0.28 -2.84 -4.56
CA VAL A 156 -1.39 -3.43 -3.80
C VAL A 156 -2.73 -2.82 -4.18
N ALA A 157 -2.82 -1.49 -4.32
CA ALA A 157 -4.05 -0.81 -4.76
C ALA A 157 -4.46 -1.23 -6.19
N ILE A 158 -3.49 -1.29 -7.11
CA ILE A 158 -3.73 -1.73 -8.49
C ILE A 158 -4.12 -3.21 -8.52
N CYS A 159 -3.50 -4.06 -7.71
CA CYS A 159 -3.85 -5.47 -7.57
C CYS A 159 -5.32 -5.62 -7.17
N HIS A 160 -5.80 -4.86 -6.17
CA HIS A 160 -7.21 -4.86 -5.78
C HIS A 160 -8.13 -4.49 -6.94
N TYR A 161 -7.83 -3.38 -7.63
CA TYR A 161 -8.60 -2.93 -8.79
C TYR A 161 -8.69 -4.01 -9.89
N LEU A 162 -7.56 -4.63 -10.26
CA LEU A 162 -7.53 -5.66 -11.29
C LEU A 162 -8.34 -6.90 -10.85
N LYS A 163 -8.25 -7.28 -9.58
CA LYS A 163 -8.96 -8.45 -9.05
C LYS A 163 -10.48 -8.30 -9.10
N ILE A 164 -11.01 -7.11 -8.87
CA ILE A 164 -12.47 -6.86 -8.88
C ILE A 164 -13.03 -6.54 -10.27
N ASN A 165 -12.17 -6.25 -11.26
CA ASN A 165 -12.58 -6.00 -12.65
C ASN A 165 -12.34 -7.20 -13.59
N ASN A 166 -11.46 -8.12 -13.24
CA ASN A 166 -11.28 -9.39 -13.96
C ASN A 166 -12.32 -10.46 -13.53
N LYS A 167 -13.48 -10.04 -13.05
CA LYS A 167 -14.65 -10.87 -12.72
C LYS A 167 -15.84 -10.42 -13.56
#